data_AF-A0A397ER68-F1
#
_entry.id   AF-A0A397ER68-F1
#
_cell.length_a   1.000
_cell.length_b   1.000
_cell.length_c   1.000
_cell.angle_alpha   90.00
_cell.angle_beta   90.00
_cell.angle_gamma   90.00
#
_symmetry.space_group_name_H-M   'P 1'
#
loop_
_entity.id
_entity.type
_entity.pdbx_description
1 polymer ?
#
loop_
_entity_poly.entity_id
_entity_poly.type
_entity_poly.pdbx_seq_one_letter_code
_entity_poly.pdbx_strand_id
1 'polypeptide(L)'
;MKQVVGIIPARLKSTRFPAKPLALLCGRPMIQHTYEAACRATSLDQVYVATDSDAIVAAVNQPSSTLLTSEACENGTDRVLDALRQLGDAVASSYEIVVNIQGDEPLVDPSHIDLCVAALQNDPSCVMSTLMAPIYDESEARSPHIVKCVTDRHSNALYFSRSMIPSSKDNTFVPNRIMKHIGLYAFRRSFLVDVFPHLEPFNSSEDLEQLRVLEGGYKIKMVTVPFAYPGVDLPSDIAKLEKFMAR
;
A
#
# COMPACT_ATOMS: atom_id res chain seq x y z
N MET A 1 -0.36 -12.42 -21.15
CA MET A 1 -0.02 -11.40 -20.13
C MET A 1 -0.47 -11.95 -18.79
N LYS A 2 0.34 -11.77 -17.75
CA LYS A 2 0.00 -12.23 -16.40
C LYS A 2 -1.16 -11.37 -15.90
N GLN A 3 -2.23 -11.98 -15.42
CA GLN A 3 -3.40 -11.25 -14.92
C GLN A 3 -3.07 -10.61 -13.56
N VAL A 4 -3.47 -9.37 -13.37
CA VAL A 4 -3.18 -8.57 -12.18
C VAL A 4 -4.46 -7.94 -11.63
N VAL A 5 -4.66 -8.05 -10.33
CA VAL A 5 -5.80 -7.44 -9.63
C VAL A 5 -5.33 -6.41 -8.62
N GLY A 6 -5.94 -5.24 -8.63
CA GLY A 6 -5.83 -4.25 -7.57
C GLY A 6 -6.92 -4.44 -6.52
N ILE A 7 -6.57 -4.46 -5.24
CA ILE A 7 -7.51 -4.53 -4.13
C ILE A 7 -7.24 -3.37 -3.18
N ILE A 8 -8.28 -2.58 -2.93
CA ILE A 8 -8.27 -1.42 -2.05
C ILE A 8 -8.96 -1.79 -0.74
N PRO A 9 -8.23 -2.18 0.33
CA PRO A 9 -8.84 -2.41 1.63
C PRO A 9 -9.33 -1.09 2.24
N ALA A 10 -10.60 -1.09 2.69
CA ALA A 10 -11.23 0.03 3.36
C ALA A 10 -12.05 -0.45 4.56
N ARG A 11 -11.97 0.25 5.69
CA ARG A 11 -12.78 -0.03 6.89
C ARG A 11 -13.26 1.25 7.53
N LEU A 12 -14.44 1.22 8.16
CA LEU A 12 -14.94 2.37 8.92
C LEU A 12 -14.26 2.54 10.27
N LYS A 13 -13.86 1.42 10.90
CA LYS A 13 -13.22 1.40 12.22
C LYS A 13 -11.79 1.93 12.12
N SER A 14 -11.64 3.24 12.31
CA SER A 14 -10.37 3.94 12.48
C SER A 14 -10.47 4.80 13.73
N THR A 15 -9.55 4.61 14.67
CA THR A 15 -9.53 5.31 15.97
C THR A 15 -9.15 6.79 15.83
N ARG A 16 -8.20 7.09 14.93
CA ARG A 16 -7.67 8.43 14.70
C ARG A 16 -8.53 9.27 13.76
N PHE A 17 -9.25 8.61 12.86
CA PHE A 17 -10.15 9.26 11.91
C PHE A 17 -11.36 8.35 11.62
N PRO A 18 -12.44 8.46 12.41
CA PRO A 18 -13.64 7.65 12.22
C PRO A 18 -14.23 7.83 10.82
N ALA A 19 -14.67 6.72 10.20
CA ALA A 19 -15.27 6.71 8.87
C ALA A 19 -14.42 7.39 7.77
N LYS A 20 -13.09 7.41 7.95
CA LYS A 20 -12.11 8.01 7.03
C LYS A 20 -12.40 7.74 5.54
N PRO A 21 -12.67 6.51 5.07
CA PRO A 21 -12.95 6.26 3.64
C PRO A 21 -14.15 7.05 3.08
N LEU A 22 -15.12 7.41 3.92
CA LEU A 22 -16.32 8.17 3.57
C LEU A 22 -16.13 9.69 3.70
N ALA A 23 -15.02 10.14 4.29
CA ALA A 23 -14.74 11.56 4.41
C ALA A 23 -14.70 12.21 3.02
N LEU A 24 -15.30 13.38 2.90
CA LEU A 24 -15.38 14.09 1.63
C LEU A 24 -14.04 14.76 1.33
N LEU A 25 -13.56 14.52 0.12
CA LEU A 25 -12.42 15.19 -0.49
C LEU A 25 -12.94 15.81 -1.79
N CYS A 26 -12.87 17.14 -1.92
CA CYS A 26 -13.43 17.86 -3.08
C CYS A 26 -14.89 17.45 -3.38
N GLY A 27 -15.72 17.27 -2.35
CA GLY A 27 -17.14 16.92 -2.47
C GLY A 27 -17.47 15.46 -2.79
N ARG A 28 -16.48 14.56 -2.91
CA ARG A 28 -16.71 13.12 -3.12
C ARG A 28 -16.05 12.28 -2.02
N PRO A 29 -16.56 11.08 -1.69
CA PRO A 29 -15.92 10.20 -0.72
C PRO A 29 -14.48 9.89 -1.09
N MET A 30 -13.56 9.91 -0.12
CA MET A 30 -12.13 9.64 -0.35
C MET A 30 -11.89 8.31 -1.05
N ILE A 31 -12.62 7.26 -0.66
CA ILE A 31 -12.49 5.93 -1.27
C ILE A 31 -12.79 5.92 -2.77
N GLN A 32 -13.70 6.78 -3.23
CA GLN A 32 -14.04 6.92 -4.65
C GLN A 32 -12.87 7.51 -5.44
N HIS A 33 -12.12 8.46 -4.86
CA HIS A 33 -10.92 9.00 -5.51
C HIS A 33 -9.83 7.94 -5.63
N THR A 34 -9.57 7.17 -4.56
CA THR A 34 -8.61 6.07 -4.57
C THR A 34 -8.98 5.03 -5.63
N TYR A 35 -10.25 4.64 -5.71
CA TYR A 35 -10.76 3.69 -6.70
C TYR A 35 -10.55 4.21 -8.13
N GLU A 36 -10.99 5.43 -8.43
CA GLU A 36 -10.82 6.03 -9.76
C GLU A 36 -9.34 6.20 -10.15
N ALA A 37 -8.47 6.49 -9.18
CA ALA A 37 -7.05 6.58 -9.40
C ALA A 37 -6.43 5.22 -9.74
N ALA A 38 -6.73 4.19 -8.96
CA ALA A 38 -6.28 2.83 -9.22
C ALA A 38 -6.74 2.32 -10.60
N CYS A 39 -7.99 2.58 -11.01
CA CYS A 39 -8.53 2.17 -12.31
C CYS A 39 -7.81 2.79 -13.52
N ARG A 40 -7.01 3.85 -13.34
CA ARG A 40 -6.20 4.44 -14.42
C ARG A 40 -4.86 3.71 -14.65
N ALA A 41 -4.50 2.76 -13.77
CA ALA A 41 -3.28 1.98 -13.92
C ALA A 41 -3.43 1.04 -15.11
N THR A 42 -2.41 0.96 -15.96
CA THR A 42 -2.48 0.18 -17.21
C THR A 42 -2.20 -1.30 -17.00
N SER A 43 -1.56 -1.63 -15.87
CA SER A 43 -1.19 -3.00 -15.51
C SER A 43 -2.28 -3.80 -14.80
N LEU A 44 -3.36 -3.15 -14.33
CA LEU A 44 -4.44 -3.81 -13.58
C LEU A 44 -5.55 -4.24 -14.53
N ASP A 45 -5.88 -5.53 -14.54
CA ASP A 45 -7.03 -6.06 -15.30
C ASP A 45 -8.36 -5.78 -14.59
N GLN A 46 -8.35 -5.73 -13.25
CA GLN A 46 -9.50 -5.43 -12.40
C GLN A 46 -9.08 -4.69 -11.12
N VAL A 47 -10.00 -3.90 -10.58
CA VAL A 47 -9.84 -3.21 -9.29
C VAL A 47 -11.06 -3.46 -8.43
N TYR A 48 -10.84 -3.86 -7.19
CA TYR A 48 -11.90 -4.07 -6.19
C TYR A 48 -11.67 -3.23 -4.94
N VAL A 49 -12.74 -2.68 -4.37
CA VAL A 49 -12.74 -2.15 -3.00
C VAL A 49 -13.19 -3.25 -2.05
N ALA A 50 -12.32 -3.65 -1.14
CA ALA A 50 -12.61 -4.66 -0.12
C ALA A 50 -13.02 -3.98 1.18
N THR A 51 -14.24 -4.21 1.65
CA THR A 51 -14.82 -3.47 2.80
C THR A 51 -15.72 -4.34 3.66
N ASP A 52 -15.89 -3.99 4.93
CA ASP A 52 -16.85 -4.61 5.86
C ASP A 52 -18.16 -3.81 5.97
N SER A 53 -18.34 -2.78 5.15
CA SER A 53 -19.43 -1.83 5.31
C SER A 53 -20.20 -1.55 4.04
N ASP A 54 -21.51 -1.76 4.09
CA ASP A 54 -22.46 -1.37 3.05
C ASP A 54 -22.43 0.14 2.76
N ALA A 55 -22.08 0.98 3.75
CA ALA A 55 -21.95 2.42 3.55
C ALA A 55 -20.79 2.76 2.61
N ILE A 56 -19.69 1.99 2.68
CA ILE A 56 -18.56 2.13 1.73
C ILE A 56 -18.97 1.58 0.36
N VAL A 57 -19.70 0.46 0.30
CA VAL A 57 -20.25 -0.07 -0.96
C VAL A 57 -21.10 0.98 -1.66
N ALA A 58 -22.00 1.63 -0.94
CA ALA A 58 -22.87 2.69 -1.46
C ALA A 58 -22.12 3.98 -1.87
N ALA A 59 -20.93 4.21 -1.32
CA ALA A 59 -20.11 5.38 -1.63
C ALA A 59 -19.25 5.20 -2.89
N VAL A 60 -19.05 3.96 -3.35
CA VAL A 60 -18.32 3.65 -4.58
C VAL A 60 -19.30 3.65 -5.75
N ASN A 61 -19.03 4.45 -6.79
CA ASN A 61 -19.93 4.63 -7.93
C ASN A 61 -20.23 3.33 -8.70
N GLN A 62 -19.38 2.31 -8.56
CA GLN A 62 -19.52 1.00 -9.19
C GLN A 62 -19.59 -0.10 -8.11
N PRO A 63 -20.76 -0.37 -7.53
CA PRO A 63 -20.91 -1.35 -6.44
C PRO A 63 -20.44 -2.76 -6.81
N SER A 64 -20.52 -3.16 -8.09
CA SER A 64 -20.01 -4.45 -8.57
C SER A 64 -18.50 -4.61 -8.43
N SER A 65 -17.77 -3.50 -8.25
CA SER A 65 -16.34 -3.47 -7.99
C SER A 65 -16.04 -3.41 -6.49
N THR A 66 -16.99 -3.83 -5.65
CA THR A 66 -16.80 -3.92 -4.21
C THR A 66 -16.99 -5.36 -3.74
N LEU A 67 -16.22 -5.74 -2.72
CA LEU A 67 -16.25 -7.06 -2.11
C LEU A 67 -16.49 -6.87 -0.62
N LEU A 68 -17.59 -7.42 -0.12
CA LEU A 68 -17.86 -7.48 1.30
C LEU A 68 -16.93 -8.50 1.94
N THR A 69 -16.16 -8.04 2.92
CA THR A 69 -15.13 -8.80 3.63
C THR A 69 -15.44 -8.86 5.11
N SER A 70 -14.86 -9.84 5.81
CA SER A 70 -15.11 -10.05 7.24
C SER A 70 -14.68 -8.85 8.09
N GLU A 71 -15.51 -8.47 9.08
CA GLU A 71 -15.15 -7.53 10.14
C GLU A 71 -13.97 -8.01 11.00
N ALA A 72 -13.66 -9.31 10.98
CA ALA A 72 -12.56 -9.90 11.74
C ALA A 72 -11.18 -9.66 11.12
N CYS A 73 -11.08 -9.05 9.93
CA CYS A 73 -9.79 -8.72 9.33
C CYS A 73 -9.07 -7.65 10.17
N GLU A 74 -7.91 -7.99 10.72
CA GLU A 74 -7.18 -7.13 11.66
C GLU A 74 -6.47 -5.97 10.94
N ASN A 75 -5.90 -6.26 9.78
CA ASN A 75 -5.11 -5.34 8.97
C ASN A 75 -5.58 -5.33 7.49
N GLY A 76 -4.92 -4.50 6.67
CA GLY A 76 -5.25 -4.37 5.25
C GLY A 76 -4.91 -5.62 4.44
N THR A 77 -3.85 -6.33 4.79
CA THR A 77 -3.40 -7.53 4.08
C THR A 77 -4.36 -8.71 4.29
N ASP A 78 -4.86 -8.91 5.51
CA ASP A 78 -5.90 -9.90 5.82
C ASP A 78 -7.18 -9.63 5.03
N ARG A 79 -7.54 -8.36 4.88
CA ARG A 79 -8.71 -7.96 4.10
C ARG A 79 -8.53 -8.22 2.60
N VAL A 80 -7.32 -8.03 2.08
CA VAL A 80 -6.99 -8.42 0.70
C VAL A 80 -7.11 -9.94 0.52
N LEU A 81 -6.63 -10.72 1.49
CA LEU A 81 -6.78 -12.18 1.48
C LEU A 81 -8.24 -12.62 1.52
N ASP A 82 -9.04 -12.00 2.38
CA ASP A 82 -10.47 -12.28 2.46
C ASP A 82 -11.17 -11.92 1.14
N ALA A 83 -10.86 -10.78 0.55
CA ALA A 83 -11.39 -10.37 -0.75
C ALA A 83 -11.08 -11.38 -1.87
N LEU A 84 -9.87 -11.95 -1.90
CA LEU A 84 -9.52 -13.01 -2.84
C LEU A 84 -10.39 -14.27 -2.64
N ARG A 85 -10.74 -14.61 -1.40
CA ARG A 85 -11.68 -15.72 -1.12
C ARG A 85 -13.08 -15.41 -1.63
N GLN A 86 -13.55 -14.17 -1.48
CA GLN A 86 -14.87 -13.74 -1.96
C GLN A 86 -15.01 -13.77 -3.48
N LEU A 87 -13.90 -13.57 -4.22
CA LEU A 87 -13.88 -13.73 -5.68
C LEU A 87 -14.08 -15.19 -6.13
N GLY A 88 -13.85 -16.15 -5.23
CA GLY A 88 -13.89 -17.58 -5.51
C GLY A 88 -12.63 -18.10 -6.22
N ASP A 89 -12.28 -19.36 -5.95
CA ASP A 89 -11.00 -19.95 -6.36
C ASP A 89 -10.73 -19.87 -7.86
N ALA A 90 -11.76 -20.07 -8.70
CA ALA A 90 -11.61 -20.02 -10.15
C ALA A 90 -11.19 -18.63 -10.66
N VAL A 91 -11.75 -17.56 -10.10
CA VAL A 91 -11.40 -16.18 -10.48
C VAL A 91 -10.09 -15.79 -9.81
N ALA A 92 -9.94 -16.05 -8.51
CA ALA A 92 -8.75 -15.67 -7.76
C ALA A 92 -7.48 -16.33 -8.30
N SER A 93 -7.55 -17.61 -8.71
CA SER A 93 -6.40 -18.34 -9.27
C SER A 93 -6.00 -17.88 -10.67
N SER A 94 -6.86 -17.15 -11.38
CA SER A 94 -6.52 -16.57 -12.68
C SER A 94 -5.49 -15.44 -12.56
N TYR A 95 -5.43 -14.76 -11.41
CA TYR A 95 -4.47 -13.70 -11.13
C TYR A 95 -3.11 -14.24 -10.69
N GLU A 96 -2.03 -13.65 -11.21
CA GLU A 96 -0.67 -13.96 -10.79
C GLU A 96 -0.09 -12.95 -9.79
N ILE A 97 -0.56 -11.70 -9.89
CA ILE A 97 -0.11 -10.60 -9.03
C ILE A 97 -1.34 -9.93 -8.40
N VAL A 98 -1.23 -9.62 -7.11
CA VAL A 98 -2.23 -8.89 -6.34
C VAL A 98 -1.59 -7.61 -5.84
N VAL A 99 -2.19 -6.47 -6.15
CA VAL A 99 -1.73 -5.16 -5.68
C VAL A 99 -2.62 -4.70 -4.52
N ASN A 100 -2.04 -4.54 -3.34
CA ASN A 100 -2.67 -3.95 -2.17
C ASN A 100 -2.49 -2.42 -2.22
N ILE A 101 -3.58 -1.71 -2.47
CA ILE A 101 -3.62 -0.25 -2.68
C ILE A 101 -4.29 0.40 -1.47
N GLN A 102 -3.58 1.24 -0.72
CA GLN A 102 -4.14 1.80 0.52
C GLN A 102 -5.36 2.69 0.25
N GLY A 103 -6.47 2.41 0.94
CA GLY A 103 -7.73 3.16 0.79
C GLY A 103 -7.66 4.63 1.21
N ASP A 104 -6.62 5.03 1.94
CA ASP A 104 -6.37 6.39 2.42
C ASP A 104 -5.32 7.17 1.62
N GLU A 105 -4.92 6.64 0.46
CA GLU A 105 -4.10 7.32 -0.53
C GLU A 105 -4.94 7.71 -1.76
N PRO A 106 -5.84 8.72 -1.67
CA PRO A 106 -6.72 9.12 -2.78
C PRO A 106 -5.99 9.71 -3.98
N LEU A 107 -4.72 10.07 -3.81
CA LEU A 107 -3.82 10.54 -4.87
C LEU A 107 -2.80 9.48 -5.29
N VAL A 108 -3.12 8.19 -5.09
CA VAL A 108 -2.27 7.11 -5.59
C VAL A 108 -1.98 7.33 -7.07
N ASP A 109 -0.70 7.31 -7.44
CA ASP A 109 -0.28 7.50 -8.82
C ASP A 109 -0.47 6.18 -9.60
N PRO A 110 -1.22 6.17 -10.71
CA PRO A 110 -1.38 4.97 -11.52
C PRO A 110 -0.05 4.41 -12.03
N SER A 111 0.92 5.28 -12.34
CA SER A 111 2.25 4.87 -12.80
C SER A 111 3.05 4.18 -11.70
N HIS A 112 2.82 4.53 -10.43
CA HIS A 112 3.47 3.88 -9.29
C HIS A 112 2.99 2.43 -9.13
N ILE A 113 1.69 2.18 -9.36
CA ILE A 113 1.12 0.83 -9.44
C ILE A 113 1.80 0.04 -10.55
N ASP A 114 1.83 0.61 -11.76
CA ASP A 114 2.42 -0.02 -12.94
C ASP A 114 3.90 -0.37 -12.74
N LEU A 115 4.67 0.52 -12.11
CA LEU A 115 6.08 0.28 -11.79
C LEU A 115 6.27 -0.86 -10.77
N CYS A 116 5.44 -0.94 -9.73
CA CYS A 116 5.47 -2.05 -8.78
C CYS A 116 5.20 -3.39 -9.48
N VAL A 117 4.12 -3.45 -10.27
CA VAL A 117 3.76 -4.66 -11.02
C VAL A 117 4.90 -5.08 -11.95
N ALA A 118 5.43 -4.14 -12.74
CA ALA A 118 6.52 -4.40 -13.67
C ALA A 118 7.79 -4.90 -12.94
N ALA A 119 8.13 -4.32 -11.78
CA ALA A 119 9.28 -4.74 -10.99
C ALA A 119 9.18 -6.21 -10.57
N LEU A 120 7.99 -6.65 -10.14
CA LEU A 120 7.76 -8.04 -9.75
C LEU A 120 7.66 -8.99 -10.95
N GLN A 121 7.13 -8.53 -12.09
CA GLN A 121 7.14 -9.32 -13.32
C GLN A 121 8.56 -9.57 -13.84
N ASN A 122 9.45 -8.58 -13.69
CA ASN A 122 10.84 -8.63 -14.16
C ASN A 122 11.82 -9.31 -13.19
N ASP A 123 11.42 -9.54 -11.93
CA ASP A 123 12.27 -10.20 -10.93
C ASP A 123 11.58 -11.44 -10.30
N PRO A 124 11.75 -12.64 -10.91
CA PRO A 124 11.22 -13.89 -10.37
C PRO A 124 11.68 -14.23 -8.95
N SER A 125 12.82 -13.67 -8.50
CA SER A 125 13.39 -13.98 -7.19
C SER A 125 12.71 -13.24 -6.04
N CYS A 126 11.95 -12.18 -6.35
CA CYS A 126 11.17 -11.44 -5.38
C CYS A 126 9.74 -11.99 -5.29
N VAL A 127 9.19 -11.98 -4.08
CA VAL A 127 7.79 -12.40 -3.81
C VAL A 127 6.86 -11.21 -3.67
N MET A 128 7.42 -10.04 -3.39
CA MET A 128 6.73 -8.79 -3.17
C MET A 128 7.55 -7.65 -3.77
N SER A 129 6.90 -6.58 -4.21
CA SER A 129 7.51 -5.30 -4.52
C SER A 129 6.76 -4.15 -3.86
N THR A 130 7.47 -3.09 -3.51
CA THR A 130 6.91 -1.84 -2.98
C THR A 130 7.77 -0.65 -3.42
N LEU A 131 7.38 0.56 -3.02
CA LEU A 131 7.96 1.81 -3.48
C LEU A 131 8.79 2.49 -2.39
N MET A 132 9.71 3.32 -2.85
CA MET A 132 10.41 4.28 -2.02
C MET A 132 10.64 5.61 -2.74
N ALA A 133 10.62 6.71 -1.99
CA ALA A 133 10.91 8.04 -2.48
C ALA A 133 11.99 8.72 -1.61
N PRO A 134 12.82 9.60 -2.19
CA PRO A 134 13.81 10.33 -1.41
C PRO A 134 13.16 11.33 -0.47
N ILE A 135 13.71 11.46 0.75
CA ILE A 135 13.32 12.47 1.72
C ILE A 135 14.23 13.69 1.57
N TYR A 136 13.62 14.88 1.52
CA TYR A 136 14.31 16.17 1.44
C TYR A 136 14.22 17.00 2.72
N ASP A 137 13.22 16.74 3.57
CA ASP A 137 13.03 17.41 4.86
C ASP A 137 13.56 16.54 6.01
N GLU A 138 14.42 17.12 6.85
CA GLU A 138 14.95 16.46 8.04
C GLU A 138 13.84 16.08 9.03
N SER A 139 12.79 16.91 9.13
CA SER A 139 11.66 16.67 10.02
C SER A 139 10.94 15.37 9.66
N GLU A 140 10.79 15.10 8.35
CA GLU A 140 10.23 13.85 7.84
C GLU A 140 11.15 12.66 8.12
N ALA A 141 12.46 12.82 7.88
CA ALA A 141 13.43 11.76 8.10
C ALA A 141 13.46 11.29 9.56
N ARG A 142 13.30 12.22 10.50
CA ARG A 142 13.28 11.94 11.95
C ARG A 142 11.91 11.50 12.47
N SER A 143 10.83 11.66 11.70
CA SER A 143 9.48 11.31 12.14
C SER A 143 9.27 9.78 12.25
N PRO A 144 8.82 9.24 13.39
CA PRO A 144 8.53 7.81 13.53
C PRO A 144 7.24 7.37 12.79
N HIS A 145 6.45 8.33 12.31
CA HIS A 145 5.26 8.06 11.50
C HIS A 145 5.61 7.82 10.03
N ILE A 146 6.79 8.27 9.58
CA ILE A 146 7.29 8.03 8.24
C ILE A 146 8.26 6.86 8.31
N VAL A 147 7.91 5.76 7.65
CA VAL A 147 8.76 4.58 7.58
C VAL A 147 9.90 4.84 6.62
N LYS A 148 11.13 4.56 7.05
CA LYS A 148 12.33 4.60 6.21
C LYS A 148 12.70 3.20 5.76
N CYS A 149 13.41 3.12 4.65
CA CYS A 149 13.91 1.85 4.12
C CYS A 149 15.33 2.00 3.59
N VAL A 150 16.05 0.88 3.56
CA VAL A 150 17.38 0.76 2.95
C VAL A 150 17.42 -0.43 2.02
N THR A 151 18.22 -0.36 0.98
CA THR A 151 18.29 -1.38 -0.08
C THR A 151 19.70 -1.87 -0.35
N ASP A 152 19.80 -3.07 -0.93
CA ASP A 152 21.03 -3.57 -1.52
C ASP A 152 21.27 -2.94 -2.91
N ARG A 153 22.39 -3.29 -3.55
CA ARG A 153 22.75 -2.81 -4.89
C ARG A 153 21.80 -3.29 -6.02
N HIS A 154 20.94 -4.26 -5.73
CA HIS A 154 19.95 -4.82 -6.66
C HIS A 154 18.54 -4.32 -6.36
N SER A 155 18.42 -3.28 -5.51
CA SER A 155 17.16 -2.70 -5.08
C SER A 155 16.26 -3.68 -4.35
N ASN A 156 16.82 -4.65 -3.62
CA ASN A 156 16.06 -5.42 -2.65
C ASN A 156 16.10 -4.73 -1.30
N ALA A 157 14.98 -4.73 -0.57
CA ALA A 157 14.95 -4.19 0.78
C ALA A 157 15.91 -4.96 1.68
N LEU A 158 16.79 -4.24 2.38
CA LEU A 158 17.60 -4.77 3.47
C LEU A 158 16.85 -4.66 4.79
N TYR A 159 16.18 -3.52 5.03
CA TYR A 159 15.42 -3.28 6.26
C TYR A 159 14.44 -2.11 6.11
N PHE A 160 13.39 -2.11 6.93
CA PHE A 160 12.45 -1.00 7.14
C PHE A 160 12.47 -0.58 8.61
N SER A 161 12.39 0.71 8.90
CA SER A 161 12.39 1.20 10.28
C SER A 161 11.64 2.52 10.42
N ARG A 162 11.03 2.73 11.58
CA ARG A 162 10.55 4.05 12.03
C ARG A 162 11.71 4.95 12.45
N SER A 163 12.89 4.40 12.72
CA SER A 163 14.11 5.16 12.98
C SER A 163 14.70 5.74 11.68
N MET A 164 15.47 6.82 11.81
CA MET A 164 16.17 7.44 10.69
C MET A 164 17.31 6.53 10.21
N ILE A 165 17.10 5.86 9.07
CA ILE A 165 18.07 4.95 8.44
C ILE A 165 18.31 5.34 6.97
N PRO A 166 19.55 5.22 6.45
CA PRO A 166 20.76 4.86 7.20
C PRO A 166 21.19 5.98 8.15
N SER A 167 21.68 5.59 9.33
CA SER A 167 22.26 6.55 10.28
C SER A 167 23.65 7.00 9.82
N SER A 168 24.05 8.20 10.25
CA SER A 168 25.39 8.77 10.08
C SER A 168 26.08 8.84 11.45
N LYS A 169 27.42 8.77 11.49
CA LYS A 169 28.19 8.75 12.76
C LYS A 169 27.92 9.97 13.64
N ASP A 170 27.62 11.09 13.03
CA ASP A 170 27.32 12.39 13.63
C ASP A 170 25.81 12.69 13.67
N ASN A 171 24.96 11.75 13.24
CA ASN A 171 23.51 11.90 13.12
C ASN A 171 23.08 13.06 12.20
N THR A 172 23.96 13.48 11.27
CA THR A 172 23.70 14.50 10.26
C THR A 172 22.73 13.97 9.20
N PHE A 173 21.69 14.77 8.92
CA PHE A 173 20.77 14.56 7.83
C PHE A 173 21.37 15.01 6.49
N VAL A 174 21.24 14.17 5.47
CA VAL A 174 21.63 14.51 4.09
C VAL A 174 20.40 14.30 3.20
N PRO A 175 19.89 15.37 2.55
CA PRO A 175 18.78 15.28 1.62
C PRO A 175 19.05 14.21 0.54
N ASN A 176 18.01 13.50 0.12
CA ASN A 176 18.06 12.47 -0.94
C ASN A 176 18.91 11.21 -0.61
N ARG A 177 19.42 11.07 0.62
CA ARG A 177 20.08 9.81 1.06
C ARG A 177 19.16 8.87 1.83
N ILE A 178 18.11 9.42 2.43
CA ILE A 178 17.14 8.68 3.22
C ILE A 178 15.93 8.43 2.34
N MET A 179 15.46 7.18 2.34
CA MET A 179 14.35 6.76 1.51
C MET A 179 13.12 6.53 2.37
N LYS A 180 12.05 7.26 2.08
CA LYS A 180 10.70 7.02 2.61
C LYS A 180 10.11 5.80 1.91
N HIS A 181 9.62 4.85 2.68
CA HIS A 181 8.78 3.77 2.17
C HIS A 181 7.35 4.26 1.93
N ILE A 182 6.71 3.81 0.85
CA ILE A 182 5.33 4.14 0.49
C ILE A 182 4.51 2.84 0.50
N GLY A 183 3.34 2.85 1.13
CA GLY A 183 2.55 1.65 1.47
C GLY A 183 1.82 0.96 0.30
N LEU A 184 2.37 0.99 -0.92
CA LEU A 184 1.80 0.32 -2.09
C LEU A 184 2.55 -0.99 -2.36
N TYR A 185 1.85 -2.12 -2.26
CA TYR A 185 2.49 -3.43 -2.38
C TYR A 185 1.92 -4.22 -3.56
N ALA A 186 2.79 -4.77 -4.41
CA ALA A 186 2.41 -5.85 -5.31
C ALA A 186 2.98 -7.17 -4.79
N PHE A 187 2.16 -8.20 -4.73
CA PHE A 187 2.53 -9.54 -4.27
C PHE A 187 2.37 -10.54 -5.40
N ARG A 188 3.20 -11.59 -5.40
CA ARG A 188 2.84 -12.81 -6.11
C ARG A 188 1.64 -13.43 -5.41
N ARG A 189 0.57 -13.72 -6.15
CA ARG A 189 -0.65 -14.29 -5.57
C ARG A 189 -0.36 -15.55 -4.77
N SER A 190 0.45 -16.47 -5.30
CA SER A 190 0.81 -17.71 -4.60
C SER A 190 1.53 -17.44 -3.27
N PHE A 191 2.48 -16.50 -3.23
CA PHE A 191 3.11 -16.13 -1.97
C PHE A 191 2.11 -15.52 -0.99
N LEU A 192 1.28 -14.59 -1.46
CA LEU A 192 0.29 -13.92 -0.61
C LEU A 192 -0.70 -14.91 -0.02
N VAL A 193 -1.23 -15.85 -0.82
CA VAL A 193 -2.27 -16.80 -0.39
C VAL A 193 -1.68 -17.98 0.37
N ASP A 194 -0.58 -18.55 -0.10
CA ASP A 194 -0.10 -19.87 0.34
C ASP A 194 1.04 -19.80 1.37
N VAL A 195 1.70 -18.63 1.51
CA VAL A 195 2.90 -18.49 2.36
C VAL A 195 2.76 -17.38 3.40
N PHE A 196 2.37 -16.17 2.99
CA PHE A 196 2.24 -15.00 3.87
C PHE A 196 1.42 -15.26 5.14
N PRO A 197 0.25 -15.95 5.10
CA PRO A 197 -0.56 -16.19 6.30
C PRO A 197 0.13 -17.08 7.33
N HIS A 198 1.13 -17.85 6.92
CA HIS A 198 1.88 -18.77 7.77
C HIS A 198 3.22 -18.21 8.24
N LEU A 199 3.58 -16.99 7.84
CA LEU A 199 4.75 -16.30 8.40
C LEU A 199 4.47 -15.94 9.85
N GLU A 200 5.46 -16.08 10.72
CA GLU A 200 5.31 -15.65 12.11
C GLU A 200 4.99 -14.14 12.17
N PRO A 201 4.17 -13.69 13.13
CA PRO A 201 4.02 -12.27 13.40
C PRO A 201 5.37 -11.67 13.79
N PHE A 202 5.77 -10.58 13.13
CA PHE A 202 7.05 -9.94 13.43
C PHE A 202 6.95 -9.23 14.79
N ASN A 203 7.46 -9.88 15.84
CA ASN A 203 7.36 -9.43 17.23
C ASN A 203 8.40 -8.34 17.55
N SER A 204 8.39 -7.27 16.76
CA SER A 204 9.29 -6.12 16.94
C SER A 204 8.52 -4.89 17.39
N SER A 205 9.23 -3.98 18.04
CA SER A 205 8.73 -2.65 18.37
C SER A 205 8.48 -1.75 17.15
N GLU A 206 8.80 -2.19 15.93
CA GLU A 206 8.58 -1.39 14.72
C GLU A 206 7.11 -1.39 14.30
N ASP A 207 6.33 -2.44 14.59
CA ASP A 207 4.93 -2.57 14.14
C ASP A 207 4.79 -2.33 12.62
N LEU A 208 5.52 -3.14 11.83
CA LEU A 208 5.59 -3.07 10.36
C LEU A 208 5.45 -4.49 9.75
N GLU A 209 4.33 -4.75 9.09
CA GLU A 209 3.98 -6.08 8.59
C GLU A 209 4.97 -6.64 7.55
N GLN A 210 5.53 -5.77 6.70
CA GLN A 210 6.47 -6.16 5.65
C GLN A 210 7.77 -6.76 6.20
N LEU A 211 8.09 -6.54 7.48
CA LEU A 211 9.25 -7.15 8.13
C LEU A 211 9.09 -8.67 8.29
N ARG A 212 7.86 -9.19 8.37
CA ARG A 212 7.57 -10.65 8.36
C ARG A 212 8.12 -11.33 7.12
N VAL A 213 8.04 -10.64 5.97
CA VAL A 213 8.54 -11.15 4.68
C VAL A 213 10.06 -11.22 4.69
N LEU A 214 10.74 -10.21 5.24
CA LEU A 214 12.20 -10.21 5.38
C LEU A 214 12.68 -11.26 6.38
N GLU A 215 12.03 -11.38 7.54
CA GLU A 215 12.36 -12.37 8.56
C GLU A 215 12.19 -13.80 8.05
N GLY A 216 11.14 -14.05 7.26
CA GLY A 216 10.94 -15.32 6.56
C GLY A 216 11.99 -15.64 5.48
N GLY A 217 12.97 -14.76 5.25
CA GLY A 217 14.06 -14.95 4.29
C GLY A 217 13.68 -14.62 2.84
N TYR A 218 12.52 -13.98 2.62
CA TYR A 218 12.04 -13.64 1.29
C TYR A 218 12.49 -12.25 0.85
N LYS A 219 12.61 -12.06 -0.46
CA LYS A 219 13.05 -10.79 -1.04
C LYS A 219 11.87 -9.89 -1.39
N ILE A 220 12.01 -8.62 -1.00
CA ILE A 220 11.11 -7.53 -1.36
C ILE A 220 11.84 -6.61 -2.33
N LYS A 221 11.28 -6.42 -3.53
CA LYS A 221 11.81 -5.47 -4.51
C LYS A 221 11.39 -4.05 -4.16
N MET A 222 12.33 -3.13 -4.15
CA MET A 222 12.09 -1.70 -3.94
C MET A 222 12.18 -0.96 -5.25
N VAL A 223 11.17 -0.16 -5.54
CA VAL A 223 11.09 0.68 -6.73
C VAL A 223 11.23 2.14 -6.31
N THR A 224 12.22 2.84 -6.86
CA THR A 224 12.42 4.27 -6.58
C THR A 224 11.48 5.10 -7.44
N VAL A 225 10.69 5.97 -6.80
CA VAL A 225 9.87 6.99 -7.44
C VAL A 225 10.33 8.39 -7.03
N PRO A 226 10.10 9.44 -7.85
CA PRO A 226 10.67 10.76 -7.59
C PRO A 226 10.10 11.44 -6.33
N PHE A 227 8.85 11.14 -5.97
CA PHE A 227 8.18 11.70 -4.80
C PHE A 227 7.06 10.79 -4.31
N ALA A 228 6.61 11.01 -3.07
CA ALA A 228 5.43 10.37 -2.50
C ALA A 228 4.32 11.41 -2.34
N TYR A 229 3.12 11.11 -2.83
CA TYR A 229 1.96 11.95 -2.52
C TYR A 229 1.64 11.86 -1.02
N PRO A 230 1.11 12.94 -0.41
CA PRO A 230 0.66 12.88 0.97
C PRO A 230 -0.60 12.00 1.06
N GLY A 231 -0.58 11.03 1.97
CA GLY A 231 -1.78 10.33 2.42
C GLY A 231 -2.63 11.21 3.34
N VAL A 232 -3.84 10.77 3.63
CA VAL A 232 -4.68 11.38 4.66
C VAL A 232 -4.54 10.54 5.91
N ASP A 233 -4.24 11.10 7.09
CA ASP A 233 -4.26 10.33 8.35
C ASP A 233 -5.15 10.97 9.41
N LEU A 234 -5.20 12.30 9.39
CA LEU A 234 -6.02 13.11 10.26
C LEU A 234 -7.03 13.92 9.44
N PRO A 235 -8.16 14.34 10.05
CA PRO A 235 -9.11 15.22 9.39
C PRO A 235 -8.47 16.52 8.84
N SER A 236 -7.43 17.02 9.51
CA SER A 236 -6.71 18.23 9.11
C SER A 236 -5.90 18.07 7.81
N ASP A 237 -5.66 16.85 7.34
CA ASP A 237 -4.92 16.61 6.10
C ASP A 237 -5.80 16.81 4.86
N ILE A 238 -7.13 16.68 4.98
CA ILE A 238 -8.07 16.91 3.87
C ILE A 238 -7.89 18.30 3.27
N ALA A 239 -7.91 19.36 4.11
CA ALA A 239 -7.79 20.73 3.62
C ALA A 239 -6.45 21.01 2.92
N LYS A 240 -5.37 20.32 3.32
CA LYS A 240 -4.07 20.42 2.63
C LYS A 240 -4.14 19.73 1.27
N LEU A 241 -4.80 18.57 1.22
CA LEU A 241 -4.94 17.77 0.02
C LEU A 241 -5.85 18.43 -1.02
N GLU A 242 -6.97 19.01 -0.61
CA GLU A 242 -7.87 19.75 -1.51
C GLU A 242 -7.16 20.95 -2.16
N LYS A 243 -6.33 21.67 -1.38
CA LYS A 243 -5.49 22.75 -1.94
C LYS A 243 -4.45 22.24 -2.92
N PHE A 244 -3.96 21.03 -2.74
CA PHE A 244 -3.03 20.39 -3.67
C PHE A 244 -3.74 19.96 -4.96
N MET A 245 -4.95 19.40 -4.86
CA MET A 245 -5.76 18.96 -6.01
C MET A 245 -6.34 20.10 -6.85
N ALA A 246 -6.52 21.29 -6.26
CA ALA A 246 -7.02 22.47 -6.96
C ALA A 246 -5.95 23.20 -7.80
N ARG A 247 -4.70 22.73 -7.79
CA ARG A 247 -3.58 23.26 -8.58
C ARG A 247 -3.41 22.45 -9.86
#